data_AF-A0A8K0G7H8-F1
#
_entry.id   AF-A0A8K0G7H8-F1
#
_cell.length_a   1.000
_cell.length_b   1.000
_cell.length_c   1.000
_cell.angle_alpha   90.00
_cell.angle_beta   90.00
_cell.angle_gamma   90.00
#
_symmetry.space_group_name_H-M   'P 1'
#
loop_
_entity.id
_entity.type
_entity.pdbx_description
1 polymer ?
#
loop_
_entity_poly.entity_id
_entity_poly.type
_entity_poly.pdbx_seq_one_letter_code
_entity_poly.pdbx_strand_id
1 'polypeptide(L)'
;MNNHDSHLSIEALNFAKENGIILLILPPQCSHKLQPLDVAVFRSFKKFYNAACDTIHSIAGLVGDALPKSFILLNICNGFKKTACFTKSTSLNLHQELSPSRIPLVVDAVVSPDEIRTHSKAPSRKGARNIKKERSAILTDTPTKKALEKEAAKRNDKKMRKQLLKKEI
;
A
#
# COMPACT_ATOMS: atom_id res chain seq x y z
N MET A 1 14.68 3.89 2.57
CA MET A 1 14.92 5.02 1.64
C MET A 1 14.78 4.54 0.21
N ASN A 2 14.51 5.44 -0.74
CA ASN A 2 14.74 5.14 -2.15
C ASN A 2 16.24 5.31 -2.44
N ASN A 3 16.77 4.59 -3.43
CA ASN A 3 18.21 4.61 -3.77
C ASN A 3 18.58 5.83 -4.63
N HIS A 4 18.04 7.00 -4.30
CA HIS A 4 18.34 8.23 -5.03
C HIS A 4 19.61 8.86 -4.46
N ASP A 5 20.47 9.43 -5.32
CA ASP A 5 21.81 9.89 -4.96
C ASP A 5 21.80 10.91 -3.80
N SER A 6 20.75 11.73 -3.69
CA SER A 6 20.57 12.67 -2.58
C SER A 6 20.43 12.02 -1.20
N HIS A 7 20.14 10.71 -1.14
CA HIS A 7 19.99 9.95 0.09
C HIS A 7 21.23 9.10 0.43
N LEU A 8 22.24 9.09 -0.44
CA LEU A 8 23.47 8.33 -0.28
C LEU A 8 24.64 9.27 0.04
N SER A 9 24.61 9.87 1.23
CA SER A 9 25.78 10.59 1.75
C SER A 9 26.70 9.64 2.53
N ILE A 10 28.01 9.86 2.42
CA ILE A 10 29.02 9.10 3.17
C ILE A 10 28.78 9.24 4.67
N GLU A 11 28.39 10.43 5.13
CA GLU A 11 28.04 10.69 6.53
C GLU A 11 26.86 9.84 7.00
N ALA A 12 25.79 9.73 6.21
CA ALA A 12 24.63 8.90 6.56
C ALA A 12 24.98 7.40 6.56
N LEU A 13 25.85 6.96 5.65
CA LEU A 13 26.33 5.58 5.59
C LEU A 13 27.20 5.22 6.80
N ASN A 14 28.12 6.10 7.19
CA ASN A 14 28.96 5.92 8.37
C ASN A 14 28.12 5.92 9.64
N PHE A 15 27.19 6.88 9.77
CA PHE A 15 26.24 6.92 10.88
C PHE A 15 25.43 5.61 10.98
N ALA A 16 24.91 5.11 9.85
CA ALA A 16 24.17 3.86 9.83
C ALA A 16 25.07 2.68 10.26
N LYS A 17 26.30 2.61 9.77
CA LYS A 17 27.26 1.55 10.12
C LYS A 17 27.64 1.57 11.61
N GLU A 18 27.93 2.74 12.16
CA GLU A 18 28.31 2.94 13.56
C GLU A 18 27.16 2.58 14.52
N ASN A 19 25.92 2.85 14.12
CA ASN A 19 24.72 2.51 14.90
C ASN A 19 24.16 1.11 14.57
N GLY A 20 24.85 0.32 13.73
CA GLY A 20 24.40 -1.01 13.33
C GLY A 20 23.07 -1.05 12.56
N ILE A 21 22.72 0.05 11.89
CA ILE A 21 21.54 0.18 11.05
C ILE A 21 21.82 -0.47 9.69
N ILE A 22 21.09 -1.53 9.37
CA ILE A 22 21.17 -2.19 8.05
C ILE A 22 20.32 -1.41 7.05
N LEU A 23 20.99 -0.77 6.09
CA LEU A 23 20.32 -0.07 4.99
C LEU A 23 19.96 -1.06 3.88
N LEU A 24 18.65 -1.25 3.67
CA LEU A 24 18.14 -2.07 2.57
C LEU A 24 18.15 -1.28 1.25
N ILE A 25 18.90 -1.77 0.26
CA ILE A 25 18.89 -1.23 -1.10
C ILE A 25 17.75 -1.89 -1.88
N LEU A 26 16.85 -1.07 -2.41
CA LEU A 26 15.76 -1.55 -3.26
C LEU A 26 16.19 -1.57 -4.73
N PRO A 27 15.77 -2.56 -5.52
CA PRO A 27 15.95 -2.52 -6.97
C PRO A 27 15.32 -1.26 -7.57
N PRO A 28 15.85 -0.76 -8.70
CA PRO A 28 15.37 0.47 -9.30
C PRO A 28 13.87 0.41 -9.60
N GLN A 29 13.18 1.55 -9.45
CA GLN A 29 11.74 1.71 -9.75
C GLN A 29 10.80 0.79 -8.93
N CYS A 30 11.24 0.27 -7.78
CA CYS A 30 10.43 -0.66 -6.97
C CYS A 30 9.78 -0.05 -5.73
N SER A 31 9.94 1.24 -5.46
CA SER A 31 9.45 1.90 -4.23
C SER A 31 7.96 1.63 -3.97
N HIS A 32 7.14 1.82 -5.02
CA HIS A 32 5.69 1.61 -5.01
C HIS A 32 5.24 0.16 -4.71
N LYS A 33 6.17 -0.81 -4.66
CA LYS A 33 5.92 -2.23 -4.34
C LYS A 33 6.57 -2.67 -3.05
N LEU A 34 7.77 -2.15 -2.75
CA LEU A 34 8.62 -2.65 -1.68
C LEU A 34 8.69 -1.72 -0.48
N GLN A 35 8.29 -0.46 -0.60
CA GLN A 35 8.25 0.46 0.54
C GLN A 35 6.92 0.32 1.29
N PRO A 36 6.93 -0.15 2.56
CA PRO A 36 5.70 -0.30 3.35
C PRO A 36 4.90 1.01 3.44
N LEU A 37 5.63 2.13 3.52
CA LEU A 37 5.09 3.48 3.60
C LEU A 37 4.26 3.83 2.36
N ASP A 38 4.81 3.62 1.17
CA ASP A 38 4.13 3.87 -0.10
C ASP A 38 2.93 2.93 -0.29
N VAL A 39 3.11 1.64 0.02
CA VAL A 39 2.15 0.59 -0.30
C VAL A 39 0.90 0.64 0.58
N ALA A 40 1.02 1.06 1.84
CA ALA A 40 -0.09 1.06 2.78
C ALA A 40 -0.46 2.46 3.30
N VAL A 41 0.50 3.20 3.86
CA VAL A 41 0.21 4.44 4.58
C VAL A 41 -0.11 5.58 3.61
N PHE A 42 0.75 5.87 2.63
CA PHE A 42 0.48 6.95 1.67
C PHE A 42 -0.66 6.63 0.71
N ARG A 43 -0.84 5.36 0.35
CA ARG A 43 -2.01 4.91 -0.39
C ARG A 43 -3.31 5.19 0.36
N SER A 44 -3.38 4.87 1.66
CA SER A 44 -4.57 5.11 2.48
C SER A 44 -4.76 6.60 2.76
N PHE A 45 -3.68 7.35 3.01
CA PHE A 45 -3.72 8.79 3.19
C PHE A 45 -4.32 9.49 1.98
N LYS A 46 -3.83 9.21 0.77
CA LYS A 46 -4.38 9.79 -0.47
C LYS A 46 -5.87 9.51 -0.64
N LYS A 47 -6.32 8.31 -0.23
CA LYS A 47 -7.74 7.95 -0.28
C LYS A 47 -8.57 8.82 0.68
N PHE A 48 -8.16 8.95 1.93
CA PHE A 48 -8.89 9.74 2.92
C PHE A 48 -8.81 11.24 2.62
N TYR A 49 -7.65 11.73 2.20
CA TYR A 49 -7.44 13.11 1.78
C TYR A 49 -8.39 13.48 0.64
N ASN A 50 -8.45 12.67 -0.41
CA ASN A 50 -9.35 12.92 -1.54
C ASN A 50 -10.83 12.86 -1.14
N ALA A 51 -11.20 12.00 -0.19
CA ALA A 51 -12.57 11.95 0.32
C ALA A 51 -12.93 13.19 1.16
N ALA A 52 -11.96 13.76 1.88
CA ALA A 52 -12.15 14.98 2.66
C ALA A 52 -12.19 16.23 1.77
N CYS A 53 -11.57 16.21 0.57
CA CYS A 53 -11.62 17.32 -0.39
C CYS A 53 -13.04 17.71 -0.83
N ASP A 54 -13.99 16.76 -0.78
CA ASP A 54 -15.38 17.03 -1.15
C ASP A 54 -16.10 17.90 -0.11
N THR A 55 -15.60 17.96 1.13
CA THR A 55 -16.26 18.63 2.27
C THR A 55 -15.44 19.74 2.92
N ILE A 56 -14.11 19.66 2.84
CA ILE A 56 -13.18 20.57 3.54
C ILE A 56 -12.32 21.31 2.52
N HIS A 57 -12.31 22.64 2.59
CA HIS A 57 -11.52 23.50 1.70
C HIS A 57 -10.18 23.97 2.29
N SER A 58 -9.93 23.69 3.58
CA SER A 58 -8.67 24.01 4.26
C SER A 58 -7.71 22.84 4.26
N ILE A 59 -6.47 23.06 3.83
CA ILE A 59 -5.40 22.04 3.84
C ILE A 59 -5.20 21.48 5.26
N ALA A 60 -5.23 22.32 6.28
CA ALA A 60 -5.07 21.89 7.67
C ALA A 60 -6.19 20.94 8.10
N GLY A 61 -7.44 21.21 7.69
CA GLY A 61 -8.58 20.33 7.96
C GLY A 61 -8.49 19.01 7.19
N LEU A 62 -8.05 19.04 5.93
CA LEU A 62 -7.85 17.85 5.10
C LEU A 62 -6.81 16.91 5.70
N VAL A 63 -5.67 17.47 6.11
CA VAL A 63 -4.60 16.71 6.76
C VAL A 63 -5.07 16.22 8.14
N GLY A 64 -5.72 17.09 8.92
CA GLY A 64 -6.25 16.75 10.24
C GLY A 64 -7.24 15.59 10.23
N ASP A 65 -8.05 15.45 9.17
CA ASP A 65 -8.97 14.33 9.01
C ASP A 65 -8.29 13.07 8.44
N ALA A 66 -7.45 13.23 7.42
CA ALA A 66 -6.89 12.09 6.68
C ALA A 66 -5.75 11.37 7.41
N LEU A 67 -4.90 12.12 8.11
CA LEU A 67 -3.67 11.62 8.75
C LEU A 67 -3.95 10.60 9.89
N PRO A 68 -4.84 10.87 10.87
CA PRO A 68 -5.15 9.89 11.90
C PRO A 68 -5.81 8.60 11.35
N LYS A 69 -6.49 8.67 10.20
CA LYS A 69 -7.11 7.50 9.55
C LYS A 69 -6.10 6.64 8.79
N SER A 70 -5.04 7.25 8.25
CA SER A 70 -4.03 6.52 7.47
C SER A 70 -2.86 6.00 8.31
N PHE A 71 -2.40 6.76 9.30
CA PHE A 71 -1.22 6.42 10.12
C PHE A 71 -1.55 5.53 11.32
N ILE A 72 -2.44 4.55 11.12
CA ILE A 72 -2.78 3.55 12.13
C ILE A 72 -1.86 2.34 12.05
N LEU A 73 -1.60 1.71 13.20
CA LEU A 73 -0.78 0.49 13.31
C LEU A 73 -1.23 -0.61 12.34
N LEU A 74 -2.55 -0.75 12.15
CA LEU A 74 -3.10 -1.73 11.21
C LEU A 74 -2.57 -1.52 9.79
N ASN A 75 -2.54 -0.28 9.29
CA ASN A 75 -2.02 0.03 7.96
C ASN A 75 -0.52 -0.21 7.88
N ILE A 76 0.22 0.15 8.92
CA ILE A 76 1.67 -0.06 9.01
C ILE A 76 1.98 -1.56 8.93
N CYS A 77 1.38 -2.37 9.81
CA CYS A 77 1.55 -3.82 9.83
C CYS A 77 1.17 -4.47 8.49
N ASN A 78 0.08 -4.04 7.87
CA ASN A 78 -0.33 -4.52 6.56
C ASN A 78 0.65 -4.11 5.45
N GLY A 79 1.28 -2.94 5.57
CA GLY A 79 2.37 -2.50 4.69
C GLY A 79 3.54 -3.48 4.74
N PHE A 80 4.06 -3.78 5.93
CA PHE A 80 5.18 -4.71 6.09
C PHE A 80 4.85 -6.13 5.62
N LYS A 81 3.66 -6.64 5.94
CA LYS A 81 3.19 -7.94 5.45
C LYS A 81 3.16 -8.01 3.92
N LYS A 82 2.81 -6.90 3.26
CA LYS A 82 2.63 -6.86 1.81
C LYS A 82 3.92 -6.65 1.04
N THR A 83 4.90 -5.94 1.60
CA THR A 83 6.16 -5.66 0.90
C THR A 83 7.22 -6.74 1.10
N ALA A 84 6.89 -7.83 1.82
CA ALA A 84 7.82 -8.91 2.18
C ALA A 84 9.11 -8.42 2.87
N CYS A 85 9.12 -7.19 3.37
CA CYS A 85 10.21 -6.58 4.12
C CYS A 85 10.13 -7.07 5.58
N PHE A 86 10.19 -8.38 5.78
CA PHE A 86 10.35 -9.00 7.09
C PHE A 86 11.85 -9.26 7.29
N THR A 87 12.59 -8.25 7.71
CA THR A 87 13.82 -8.53 8.46
C THR A 87 13.36 -8.89 9.87
N LYS A 88 13.43 -10.17 10.27
CA LYS A 88 13.49 -10.48 11.70
C LYS A 88 14.67 -9.63 12.23
N SER A 89 14.37 -8.65 13.07
CA SER A 89 15.38 -7.79 13.66
C SER A 89 16.38 -8.68 14.40
N THR A 90 17.56 -8.89 13.82
CA THR A 90 18.71 -9.41 14.56
C THR A 90 19.11 -8.29 15.49
N SER A 91 18.58 -8.30 16.71
CA SER A 91 19.02 -7.39 17.75
C SER A 91 20.52 -7.59 17.96
N LEU A 92 21.29 -6.58 17.58
CA LEU A 92 22.63 -6.34 18.06
C LEU A 92 22.66 -6.59 19.57
N ASN A 93 23.65 -7.36 20.00
CA ASN A 93 24.00 -7.49 21.40
C ASN A 93 24.29 -6.11 21.97
N LEU A 94 23.32 -5.55 22.68
CA LEU A 94 23.53 -4.51 23.66
C LEU A 94 24.24 -5.20 24.84
N HIS A 95 25.57 -5.18 24.84
CA HIS A 95 26.31 -5.67 25.99
C HIS A 95 26.01 -4.75 27.18
N GLN A 96 25.49 -5.36 28.26
CA GLN A 96 25.39 -4.80 29.62
C GLN A 96 24.37 -3.65 29.79
N GLU A 97 23.37 -3.64 30.67
CA GLU A 97 23.02 -4.33 31.92
C GLU A 97 21.49 -4.27 32.00
N LEU A 98 20.78 -5.40 32.15
CA LEU A 98 19.55 -5.47 32.95
C LEU A 98 19.29 -6.94 33.31
N SER A 99 19.60 -7.28 34.56
CA SER A 99 19.27 -8.56 35.20
C SER A 99 17.75 -8.64 35.55
N PRO A 100 17.21 -9.76 36.07
CA PRO A 100 16.87 -10.97 35.32
C PRO A 100 15.41 -11.40 35.57
N SER A 101 14.65 -11.81 34.54
CA SER A 101 13.61 -12.85 34.74
C SER A 101 12.94 -13.31 33.44
N ARG A 102 12.97 -14.65 33.23
CA ARG A 102 11.97 -15.51 32.54
C ARG A 102 11.85 -15.37 31.00
N ILE A 103 11.94 -16.39 30.13
CA ILE A 103 11.89 -17.88 30.12
C ILE A 103 12.62 -18.32 28.82
N PRO A 104 13.30 -19.50 28.71
CA PRO A 104 13.96 -19.90 27.47
C PRO A 104 12.94 -20.41 26.45
N LEU A 105 12.84 -19.76 25.28
CA LEU A 105 12.16 -20.32 24.12
C LEU A 105 13.20 -20.92 23.17
N VAL A 106 13.06 -22.23 23.01
CA VAL A 106 13.75 -23.18 22.14
C VAL A 106 14.35 -22.56 20.88
N VAL A 107 15.65 -22.82 20.69
CA VAL A 107 16.40 -22.52 19.47
C VAL A 107 16.05 -23.56 18.40
N ASP A 108 15.47 -23.14 17.27
CA ASP A 108 15.38 -23.99 16.09
C ASP A 108 15.88 -23.25 14.84
N ALA A 109 16.86 -23.92 14.21
CA ALA A 109 17.35 -23.87 12.84
C ALA A 109 17.66 -22.49 12.21
N VAL A 110 18.96 -22.25 12.00
CA VAL A 110 19.48 -21.29 11.02
C VAL A 110 19.05 -21.75 9.62
N VAL A 111 18.24 -20.94 8.95
CA VAL A 111 17.81 -21.14 7.56
C VAL A 111 18.73 -20.34 6.64
N SER A 112 19.39 -21.02 5.69
CA SER A 112 20.33 -20.41 4.73
C SER A 112 19.60 -19.55 3.69
N PRO A 113 20.20 -18.46 3.16
CA PRO A 113 19.58 -17.60 2.14
C PRO A 113 19.09 -18.34 0.88
N ASP A 114 19.66 -19.51 0.56
CA ASP A 114 19.23 -20.37 -0.56
C ASP A 114 17.86 -21.05 -0.34
N GLU A 115 17.36 -21.11 0.89
CA GLU A 115 16.02 -21.64 1.20
C GLU A 115 14.90 -20.61 0.91
N ILE A 116 15.25 -19.34 0.68
CA ILE A 116 14.31 -18.31 0.17
C ILE A 116 14.24 -18.45 -1.36
N ARG A 117 14.02 -19.66 -1.85
CA ARG A 117 13.78 -19.90 -3.27
C ARG A 117 12.36 -19.46 -3.64
N THR A 118 12.34 -18.30 -4.31
CA THR A 118 11.34 -17.75 -5.23
C THR A 118 9.98 -18.45 -5.24
N HIS A 119 8.93 -17.71 -4.85
CA HIS A 119 7.54 -18.11 -5.03
C HIS A 119 7.30 -18.77 -6.39
N SER A 120 6.60 -19.91 -6.39
CA SER A 120 6.17 -20.57 -7.62
C SER A 120 5.39 -19.58 -8.50
N LYS A 121 5.56 -19.70 -9.82
CA LYS A 121 4.88 -18.83 -10.80
C LYS A 121 3.39 -18.75 -10.46
N ALA A 122 2.89 -17.52 -10.36
CA ALA A 122 1.52 -17.24 -9.97
C ALA A 122 0.54 -18.10 -10.78
N PRO A 123 -0.48 -18.71 -10.16
CA PRO A 123 -1.46 -19.51 -10.86
C PRO A 123 -2.18 -18.65 -11.92
N SER A 124 -2.59 -19.30 -13.02
CA SER A 124 -3.40 -18.64 -14.04
C SER A 124 -4.59 -17.92 -13.40
N ARG A 125 -4.76 -16.64 -13.77
CA ARG A 125 -5.78 -15.76 -13.19
C ARG A 125 -7.16 -16.42 -13.34
N LYS A 126 -7.83 -16.71 -12.21
CA LYS A 126 -9.19 -17.23 -12.22
C LYS A 126 -10.13 -16.21 -12.86
N GLY A 127 -10.58 -16.52 -14.08
CA GLY A 127 -11.58 -15.77 -14.83
C GLY A 127 -11.13 -14.36 -15.23
N ALA A 128 -11.07 -14.10 -16.54
CA ALA A 128 -11.18 -12.72 -17.00
C ALA A 128 -12.56 -12.22 -16.53
N ARG A 129 -12.60 -11.26 -15.59
CA ARG A 129 -13.82 -10.46 -15.46
C ARG A 129 -14.08 -9.90 -16.86
N ASN A 130 -15.30 -10.04 -17.36
CA ASN A 130 -15.75 -9.35 -18.58
C ASN A 130 -15.74 -7.83 -18.30
N ILE A 131 -14.55 -7.25 -18.25
CA ILE A 131 -14.32 -5.82 -18.24
C ILE A 131 -14.50 -5.42 -19.70
N LYS A 132 -15.59 -4.71 -20.00
CA LYS A 132 -15.74 -4.04 -21.29
C LYS A 132 -14.50 -3.16 -21.49
N LYS A 133 -13.72 -3.46 -22.52
CA LYS A 133 -12.63 -2.59 -22.96
C LYS A 133 -13.26 -1.38 -23.62
N GLU A 134 -13.24 -0.23 -22.95
CA GLU A 134 -13.64 1.05 -23.52
C GLU A 134 -12.39 1.85 -23.92
N ARG A 135 -12.53 2.71 -24.95
CA ARG A 135 -11.46 3.64 -25.37
C ARG A 135 -11.36 4.78 -24.37
N SER A 136 -10.18 5.41 -24.24
CA SER A 136 -10.00 6.60 -23.41
C SER A 136 -10.95 7.70 -23.88
N ALA A 137 -11.89 8.10 -23.03
CA ALA A 137 -12.85 9.17 -23.33
C ALA A 137 -12.40 10.48 -22.67
N ILE A 138 -12.29 11.54 -23.46
CA ILE A 138 -11.99 12.89 -22.98
C ILE A 138 -13.34 13.61 -22.80
N LEU A 139 -13.60 14.09 -21.58
CA LEU A 139 -14.91 14.61 -21.14
C LEU A 139 -15.34 15.91 -21.84
N THR A 140 -14.44 16.56 -22.58
CA THR A 140 -14.64 17.86 -23.22
C THR A 140 -15.21 17.78 -24.64
N ASP A 141 -15.29 16.60 -25.26
CA ASP A 141 -15.86 16.45 -26.59
C ASP A 141 -17.38 16.24 -26.54
N THR A 142 -18.12 17.16 -27.16
CA THR A 142 -19.59 17.21 -27.24
C THR A 142 -20.29 15.92 -27.70
N PRO A 143 -19.76 15.07 -28.62
CA PRO A 143 -20.43 13.81 -28.96
C PRO A 143 -20.27 12.73 -27.87
N THR A 144 -19.13 12.70 -27.17
CA THR A 144 -18.80 11.67 -26.18
C THR A 144 -19.63 11.84 -24.90
N LYS A 145 -19.82 13.09 -24.46
CA LYS A 145 -20.66 13.44 -23.31
C LYS A 145 -22.12 13.02 -23.51
N LYS A 146 -22.71 13.29 -24.68
CA LYS A 146 -24.09 12.91 -25.01
C LYS A 146 -24.27 11.39 -25.06
N ALA A 147 -23.27 10.64 -25.50
CA ALA A 147 -23.31 9.17 -25.51
C ALA A 147 -23.31 8.58 -24.08
N LEU A 148 -22.46 9.11 -23.20
CA LEU A 148 -22.36 8.69 -21.80
C LEU A 148 -23.64 9.00 -21.01
N GLU A 149 -24.25 10.17 -21.22
CA GLU A 149 -25.52 10.55 -20.60
C GLU A 149 -26.67 9.63 -21.04
N LYS A 150 -26.77 9.32 -22.34
CA LYS A 150 -27.78 8.37 -22.86
C LYS A 150 -27.58 6.96 -22.29
N GLU A 151 -26.33 6.51 -22.10
CA GLU A 151 -26.07 5.21 -21.49
C GLU A 151 -26.40 5.20 -19.99
N ALA A 152 -26.09 6.27 -19.26
CA ALA A 152 -26.44 6.43 -17.85
C ALA A 152 -27.95 6.43 -17.64
N ALA A 153 -28.72 7.14 -18.48
CA ALA A 153 -30.18 7.13 -18.46
C ALA A 153 -30.74 5.71 -18.66
N LYS A 154 -30.26 4.99 -19.68
CA LYS A 154 -30.67 3.59 -19.92
C LYS A 154 -30.34 2.65 -18.76
N ARG A 155 -29.22 2.87 -18.06
CA ARG A 155 -28.84 2.09 -16.86
C ARG A 155 -29.77 2.41 -15.68
N ASN A 156 -30.13 3.67 -15.49
CA ASN A 156 -31.06 4.09 -14.44
C ASN A 156 -32.47 3.54 -14.68
N ASP A 157 -32.99 3.62 -15.90
CA ASP A 157 -34.31 3.04 -16.24
C ASP A 157 -34.37 1.54 -15.96
N LYS A 158 -33.32 0.80 -16.33
CA LYS A 158 -33.22 -0.64 -16.03
C LYS A 158 -33.19 -0.92 -14.53
N LYS A 159 -32.50 -0.08 -13.73
CA LYS A 159 -32.48 -0.21 -12.27
C LYS A 159 -33.85 0.07 -11.66
N MET A 160 -34.53 1.13 -12.11
CA MET A 160 -35.86 1.50 -11.65
C MET A 160 -36.89 0.40 -11.94
N ARG A 161 -36.90 -0.14 -13.17
CA ARG A 161 -37.78 -1.27 -13.54
C ARG A 161 -37.52 -2.51 -12.69
N LYS A 162 -36.25 -2.82 -12.40
CA LYS A 162 -35.89 -3.96 -11.54
C LYS A 162 -36.27 -3.75 -10.07
N GLN A 163 -36.28 -2.52 -9.58
CA GLN A 163 -36.77 -2.17 -8.25
C GLN A 163 -38.30 -2.25 -8.16
N LEU A 164 -39.01 -1.83 -9.21
CA LEU A 164 -40.47 -1.95 -9.29
C LEU A 164 -40.90 -3.42 -9.28
N LEU A 165 -40.29 -4.27 -10.11
CA LEU A 165 -40.55 -5.72 -10.10
C LEU A 165 -40.23 -6.41 -8.76
N LYS A 166 -39.33 -5.85 -7.95
CA LYS A 166 -38.99 -6.37 -6.63
C LYS A 166 -39.93 -5.91 -5.51
N LYS A 167 -40.78 -4.91 -5.77
CA LYS A 167 -41.79 -4.42 -4.83
C LYS A 167 -43.16 -5.09 -5.02
N GLU A 168 -43.36 -5.78 -6.13
CA GLU A 168 -44.59 -6.51 -6.48
C GLU A 168 -44.56 -7.98 -6.01
N ILE A 169 -43.56 -8.38 -5.23
CA ILE A 169 -43.41 -9.69 -4.56
C ILE A 169 -43.21 -9.42 -3.07
#